data_AF-A0A1J5TKM7-F1
#
_entry.id   AF-A0A1J5TKM7-F1
#
_cell.length_a   1.000
_cell.length_b   1.000
_cell.length_c   1.000
_cell.angle_alpha   90.00
_cell.angle_beta   90.00
_cell.angle_gamma   90.00
#
_symmetry.space_group_name_H-M   'P 1'
#
loop_
_entity.id
_entity.type
_entity.pdbx_description
1 polymer ?
#
loop_
_entity_poly.entity_id
_entity_poly.type
_entity_poly.pdbx_seq_one_letter_code
_entity_poly.pdbx_strand_id
1 'polypeptide(L)' 'MSLIFKQVTSAIFLLIGLIISLSWYEWKDSPIWMLIVGGLLSLLGIIGVVLNIIESEESLEE' A
#
# COMPACT_ATOMS: atom_id res chain seq x y z
N MET A 1 -18.51 6.14 6.66
CA MET A 1 -18.20 4.72 6.36
C MET A 1 -17.30 4.55 5.12
N SER A 2 -17.47 5.33 4.05
CA SER A 2 -16.61 5.28 2.85
C SER A 2 -15.11 5.46 3.15
N LEU A 3 -14.78 6.43 4.01
CA LEU A 3 -13.39 6.84 4.28
C LEU A 3 -12.57 5.77 5.03
N ILE A 4 -13.18 5.11 6.03
CA ILE A 4 -12.54 3.98 6.74
C ILE A 4 -12.29 2.81 5.78
N PHE A 5 -13.24 2.52 4.88
CA PHE A 5 -13.07 1.45 3.90
C PHE A 5 -11.93 1.76 2.91
N LYS A 6 -11.84 3.01 2.44
CA LYS A 6 -10.72 3.48 1.61
C LYS A 6 -9.39 3.39 2.35
N GLN A 7 -9.30 3.84 3.60
CA GLN A 7 -8.09 3.79 4.43
C GLN A 7 -7.63 2.34 4.62
N VAL A 8 -8.53 1.45 5.04
CA VAL A 8 -8.24 0.02 5.24
C VAL A 8 -7.79 -0.63 3.93
N THR A 9 -8.44 -0.33 2.81
CA THR A 9 -8.05 -0.87 1.49
C THR A 9 -6.65 -0.42 1.08
N SER A 10 -6.32 0.86 1.26
CA SER A 10 -4.98 1.39 0.94
C SER A 10 -3.89 0.81 1.84
N ALA A 11 -4.18 0.67 3.15
CA ALA A 11 -3.27 0.05 4.11
C ALA A 11 -3.02 -1.43 3.79
N ILE A 12 -4.05 -2.18 3.39
CA ILE A 12 -3.92 -3.58 2.97
C ILE A 12 -3.03 -3.69 1.72
N PHE A 13 -3.22 -2.82 0.72
CA PHE A 13 -2.37 -2.80 -0.48
C PHE A 13 -0.90 -2.55 -0.14
N LEU A 14 -0.64 -1.61 0.77
CA LEU A 14 0.70 -1.30 1.25
C LEU A 14 1.31 -2.51 1.97
N LEU A 15 0.55 -3.14 2.88
CA LEU A 15 0.96 -4.33 3.62
C LEU A 15 1.32 -5.50 2.69
N ILE A 16 0.48 -5.78 1.71
CA ILE A 16 0.72 -6.84 0.72
C ILE A 16 1.97 -6.53 -0.11
N GLY A 17 2.13 -5.29 -0.58
CA GLY A 17 3.33 -4.88 -1.33
C GLY A 17 4.63 -5.05 -0.53
N LEU A 18 4.60 -4.70 0.76
CA LEU A 18 5.74 -4.87 1.66
C LEU A 18 6.03 -6.35 1.94
N ILE A 19 5.00 -7.17 2.18
CA ILE A 19 5.15 -8.61 2.37
C ILE A 19 5.81 -9.25 1.15
N ILE A 20 5.36 -8.90 -0.06
CA ILE A 20 5.94 -9.43 -1.31
C ILE A 20 7.40 -8.97 -1.45
N SER A 21 7.69 -7.71 -1.14
CA SER A 21 9.05 -7.16 -1.21
C SER A 21 10.00 -7.83 -0.21
N LEU A 22 9.55 -8.05 1.03
CA LEU A 22 10.33 -8.75 2.06
C LEU A 22 10.47 -10.24 1.74
N SER A 23 9.43 -10.86 1.19
CA SER A 23 9.48 -12.27 0.76
C SER A 23 10.49 -12.46 -0.36
N TRP A 24 10.60 -11.51 -1.30
CA TRP A 24 11.65 -11.53 -2.31
C TRP A 24 13.04 -11.46 -1.68
N TYR A 25 13.23 -10.67 -0.62
CA TYR A 25 14.52 -10.56 0.06
C TYR A 25 14.93 -11.84 0.80
N GLU A 26 13.99 -12.53 1.45
CA GLU A 26 14.27 -13.77 2.18
C GLU A 26 14.49 -15.00 1.29
N TRP A 27 13.86 -15.04 0.11
CA TRP A 27 13.93 -16.21 -0.75
C TRP A 27 15.21 -16.22 -1.59
N LYS A 28 15.90 -17.38 -1.61
CA LYS A 28 17.22 -17.53 -2.24
C LYS A 28 17.17 -17.42 -3.77
N ASP A 29 16.07 -17.85 -4.39
CA ASP A 29 15.87 -17.89 -5.85
C ASP A 29 14.70 -16.98 -6.26
N SER A 30 14.60 -15.80 -5.64
CA SER A 30 13.45 -14.92 -5.85
C SER A 30 13.43 -14.31 -7.26
N PRO A 31 12.34 -14.49 -8.02
CA PRO A 31 12.22 -13.90 -9.34
C PRO A 31 12.16 -12.37 -9.24
N ILE A 32 12.93 -11.67 -10.07
CA ILE A 32 12.96 -10.19 -10.14
C ILE A 32 11.57 -9.57 -10.31
N TRP A 33 10.65 -10.25 -10.98
CA TRP A 33 9.27 -9.79 -11.12
C TRP A 33 8.53 -9.61 -9.78
N MET A 34 8.86 -10.37 -8.73
CA MET A 34 8.27 -10.17 -7.40
C MET A 34 8.68 -8.83 -6.78
N LEU A 35 9.90 -8.33 -7.00
CA LEU A 35 10.26 -6.97 -6.58
C LEU A 35 9.47 -5.91 -7.31
N ILE A 36 9.30 -6.07 -8.62
CA ILE A 36 8.56 -5.11 -9.44
C ILE A 36 7.11 -5.05 -8.96
N VAL A 37 6.49 -6.21 -8.75
CA VAL A 37 5.11 -6.31 -8.24
C VAL A 37 4.99 -5.76 -6.82
N GLY A 38 5.88 -6.17 -5.91
CA GLY A 38 5.91 -5.69 -4.53
C GLY A 38 6.11 -4.18 -4.44
N GLY A 39 7.07 -3.65 -5.20
CA GLY A 39 7.36 -2.22 -5.27
C GLY A 39 6.20 -1.41 -5.84
N LEU A 40 5.56 -1.86 -6.93
CA LEU A 40 4.39 -1.19 -7.50
C LEU A 40 3.20 -1.21 -6.53
N LEU A 41 2.93 -2.34 -5.86
CA LEU A 41 1.86 -2.44 -4.87
C LEU A 41 2.13 -1.55 -3.66
N SER A 42 3.37 -1.49 -3.18
CA SER A 42 3.76 -0.58 -2.11
C SER A 42 3.59 0.89 -2.51
N LEU A 43 4.00 1.28 -3.73
CA LEU A 43 3.80 2.64 -4.23
C LEU A 43 2.32 3.01 -4.32
N LEU A 44 1.48 2.14 -4.89
CA LEU A 44 0.04 2.36 -4.95
C LEU A 44 -0.60 2.44 -3.56
N GLY A 45 -0.16 1.59 -2.64
CA GLY A 45 -0.57 1.63 -1.24
C GLY A 45 -0.21 2.96 -0.57
N ILE A 46 1.02 3.45 -0.75
CA ILE A 46 1.48 4.73 -0.19
C ILE A 46 0.64 5.88 -0.76
N ILE A 47 0.47 5.95 -2.09
CA ILE A 47 -0.34 6.98 -2.73
C ILE A 47 -1.78 6.95 -2.19
N GLY A 48 -2.38 5.77 -2.10
CA GLY A 48 -3.73 5.61 -1.56
C GLY A 48 -3.86 6.02 -0.09
N VAL A 49 -2.83 5.77 0.74
CA VAL A 49 -2.80 6.20 2.14
C VAL A 49 -2.70 7.73 2.21
N VAL A 50 -1.78 8.35 1.45
CA VAL A 50 -1.59 9.81 1.46
C VAL A 50 -2.86 10.53 1.01
N LEU A 51 -3.49 10.09 -0.09
CA LEU A 51 -4.74 10.68 -0.57
C LEU A 51 -5.87 10.52 0.45
N ASN A 52 -5.96 9.39 1.15
CA ASN A 52 -6.93 9.21 2.23
C ASN A 52 -6.68 10.12 3.42
N ILE A 53 -5.41 10.40 3.77
CA ILE A 53 -5.09 11.33 4.86
C ILE A 53 -5.59 12.72 4.49
N ILE A 54 -5.29 13.18 3.27
CA ILE A 54 -5.76 14.49 2.78
C ILE A 54 -7.28 14.56 2.76
N GLU A 55 -7.97 13.56 2.20
CA GLU A 55 -9.45 13.49 2.18
C GLU A 55 -10.02 13.46 3.62
N SER A 56 -9.33 12.80 4.55
CA SER A 56 -9.73 12.78 5.96
C SER A 56 -9.55 14.13 6.63
N GLU A 57 -8.45 14.84 6.37
CA GLU A 57 -8.20 16.18 6.91
C GLU A 57 -9.22 17.19 6.38
N GLU A 58 -9.47 17.19 5.06
CA GLU A 58 -10.49 18.04 4.42
C GLU A 58 -11.90 17.79 5.02
N SER A 59 -12.26 16.53 5.25
CA SER A 59 -13.56 16.18 5.85
C SER A 59 -13.72 16.55 7.33
N LEU A 60 -12.64 16.88 8.03
CA LEU A 60 -12.65 17.32 9.43
C LEU A 60 -12.70 18.85 9.56
N GLU A 61 -12.35 19.57 8.49
CA GLU A 61 -12.39 21.04 8.41
C GLU A 61 -13.77 21.58 7.98
N GLU A 62 -14.65 20.71 7.46
CA GLU A 62 -16.06 20.99 7.10
C GLU A 62 -17.03 20.76 8.26
#